data_AF-A0A9W7AW64-F1
#
_entry.id   AF-A0A9W7AW64-F1
#
_cell.length_a   1.000
_cell.length_b   1.000
_cell.length_c   1.000
_cell.angle_alpha   90.00
_cell.angle_beta   90.00
_cell.angle_gamma   90.00
#
_symmetry.space_group_name_H-M   'P 1'
#
loop_
_entity.id
_entity.type
_entity.pdbx_description
1 polymer ?
#
loop_
_entity_poly.entity_id
_entity_poly.type
_entity_poly.pdbx_seq_one_letter_code
_entity_poly.pdbx_strand_id
1 'polypeptide(L)'
;MTNPNVWGQSFHSGSNAKWIQNLHNAHRPTVILGSIGVFSGICFLDFAYNFVTGHKHAPASHNPAWAEATRSYLRAQNCNPITGVSSKK
;
A
#
# COMPACT_ATOMS: atom_id res chain seq x y z
N MET A 1 -0.43 29.71 23.45
CA MET A 1 0.77 28.91 23.10
C MET A 1 0.29 27.55 22.63
N THR A 2 0.30 27.30 21.32
CA THR A 2 -0.11 26.02 20.71
C THR A 2 1.03 25.01 20.81
N ASN A 3 0.78 23.87 21.46
CA ASN A 3 1.76 22.81 21.65
C ASN A 3 2.09 22.14 20.29
N PRO A 4 3.35 22.17 19.82
CA PRO A 4 3.72 21.71 18.47
C PRO A 4 3.71 20.19 18.27
N ASN A 5 3.38 19.40 19.30
CA ASN A 5 3.51 17.93 19.26
C ASN A 5 2.21 17.15 18.93
N VAL A 6 1.17 17.79 18.39
CA VAL A 6 -0.11 17.10 18.12
C VAL A 6 -0.02 16.14 16.92
N TRP A 7 0.98 16.29 16.05
CA TRP A 7 1.09 15.53 14.79
C TRP A 7 2.04 14.31 14.86
N GLY A 8 2.58 13.99 16.03
CA GLY A 8 3.64 12.98 16.20
C GLY A 8 3.23 11.68 16.92
N GLN A 9 1.96 11.46 17.25
CA GLN A 9 1.54 10.18 17.83
C GLN A 9 1.22 9.19 16.70
N SER A 10 2.29 8.64 16.11
CA SER A 10 2.20 7.64 15.07
C SER A 10 1.40 6.40 15.52
N PHE A 11 0.85 5.70 14.54
CA PHE A 11 0.10 4.46 14.70
C PHE A 11 1.07 3.33 15.08
N HIS A 12 1.33 3.14 16.38
CA HIS A 12 2.15 2.04 16.89
C HIS A 12 1.30 1.09 17.74
N SER A 13 1.63 -0.21 17.69
CA SER A 13 1.16 -1.19 18.68
C SER A 13 1.49 -0.68 20.09
N GLY A 14 0.47 -0.54 20.96
CA GLY A 14 0.62 -0.02 22.32
C GLY A 14 0.41 1.49 22.51
N SER A 15 -0.14 2.20 21.52
CA SER A 15 -0.45 3.64 21.65
C SER A 15 -1.52 3.93 22.73
N ASN A 16 -1.17 4.76 23.71
CA ASN A 16 -2.07 5.29 24.76
C ASN A 16 -2.82 6.57 24.33
N ALA A 17 -2.93 6.83 23.02
CA ALA A 17 -3.62 8.01 22.55
C ALA A 17 -5.08 7.96 23.04
N LYS A 18 -5.51 9.00 23.77
CA LYS A 18 -6.84 9.05 24.41
C LYS A 18 -7.98 8.77 23.43
N TRP A 19 -7.82 9.13 22.15
CA TRP A 19 -8.81 8.85 21.13
C TRP A 19 -8.91 7.35 20.78
N ILE A 20 -7.81 6.59 20.81
CA ILE A 20 -7.79 5.12 20.63
C ILE A 20 -8.44 4.43 21.83
N GLN A 21 -8.11 4.85 23.06
CA GLN A 21 -8.75 4.33 24.28
C GLN A 21 -10.25 4.65 24.32
N ASN A 22 -10.64 5.87 23.93
CA ASN A 22 -12.05 6.26 23.83
C ASN A 22 -12.80 5.48 22.75
N LEU A 23 -12.16 5.14 21.62
CA LEU A 23 -12.72 4.26 20.59
C LEU A 23 -12.94 2.84 21.11
N HIS A 24 -11.98 2.28 21.84
CA HIS A 24 -12.13 0.95 22.45
C HIS A 24 -13.25 0.91 23.52
N ASN A 25 -13.33 1.96 24.33
CA ASN A 25 -14.37 2.10 25.36
C ASN A 25 -15.76 2.48 24.81
N ALA A 26 -15.85 2.92 23.55
CA ALA A 26 -17.11 3.36 22.94
C ALA A 26 -18.12 2.21 22.72
N HIS A 27 -17.72 0.94 22.89
CA HIS A 27 -18.58 -0.26 22.76
C HIS A 27 -19.44 -0.27 21.48
N ARG A 28 -18.95 0.37 20.41
CA ARG A 28 -19.62 0.47 19.11
C ARG A 28 -18.70 -0.03 17.99
N PRO A 29 -18.21 -1.29 18.06
CA PRO A 29 -17.28 -1.84 17.08
C PRO A 29 -17.82 -1.76 15.65
N THR A 30 -19.14 -1.90 15.48
CA THR A 30 -19.82 -1.79 14.18
C THR A 30 -19.68 -0.41 13.53
N VAL A 31 -19.71 0.67 14.34
CA VAL A 31 -19.55 2.05 13.83
C VAL A 31 -18.10 2.31 13.44
N ILE A 32 -17.15 1.77 14.21
CA ILE A 32 -15.71 1.89 13.93
C ILE A 32 -15.36 1.12 12.65
N LEU A 33 -15.79 -0.14 12.55
CA LEU A 33 -15.59 -0.95 11.34
C LEU A 33 -16.28 -0.32 10.12
N GLY A 34 -17.50 0.19 10.29
CA GLY A 34 -18.22 0.90 9.24
C GLY A 34 -17.48 2.14 8.74
N SER A 35 -16.96 2.96 9.65
CA SER A 35 -16.19 4.16 9.28
C SER A 35 -14.85 3.85 8.61
N ILE A 36 -14.15 2.78 9.02
CA ILE A 36 -12.95 2.29 8.33
C ILE A 36 -13.29 1.85 6.90
N GLY A 37 -14.39 1.12 6.71
CA GLY A 37 -14.83 0.67 5.40
C GLY A 37 -15.16 1.82 4.47
N VAL A 38 -15.92 2.81 4.96
CA VAL A 38 -16.26 4.02 4.18
C VAL A 38 -15.00 4.79 3.80
N PHE A 39 -14.09 5.02 4.75
CA PHE A 39 -12.85 5.72 4.48
C PHE A 39 -11.98 5.00 3.44
N SER A 40 -11.82 3.68 3.59
CA SER A 40 -11.07 2.85 2.64
C SER A 40 -11.69 2.89 1.23
N GLY A 41 -13.02 2.89 1.15
CA GLY A 41 -13.75 3.03 -0.12
C GLY A 41 -13.48 4.37 -0.80
N ILE A 42 -13.48 5.48 -0.04
CA ILE A 42 -13.16 6.81 -0.56
C ILE A 42 -11.71 6.85 -1.09
N CYS A 43 -10.75 6.30 -0.33
CA CYS A 43 -9.36 6.21 -0.79
C CYS A 43 -9.23 5.41 -2.09
N PHE A 44 -9.99 4.32 -2.24
CA PHE A 44 -9.96 3.51 -3.46
C PHE A 44 -10.55 4.26 -4.67
N LEU A 45 -11.63 5.01 -4.46
CA LEU A 45 -12.23 5.84 -5.51
C LEU A 45 -11.27 6.95 -5.97
N ASP A 46 -10.60 7.61 -5.03
CA ASP A 46 -9.60 8.63 -5.36
C ASP A 46 -8.41 8.02 -6.13
N PHE A 47 -7.92 6.85 -5.69
CA PHE A 47 -6.89 6.12 -6.43
C PHE A 47 -7.33 5.76 -7.85
N ALA A 48 -8.54 5.21 -8.02
CA ALA A 48 -9.07 4.85 -9.33
C ALA A 48 -9.23 6.07 -10.24
N TYR A 49 -9.71 7.19 -9.71
CA TYR A 49 -9.82 8.45 -10.45
C TYR A 49 -8.45 8.95 -10.93
N ASN A 50 -7.45 8.99 -10.05
CA ASN A 50 -6.09 9.40 -10.40
C ASN A 50 -5.43 8.42 -11.40
N PHE A 51 -5.70 7.12 -11.28
CA PHE A 51 -5.21 6.12 -12.22
C PHE A 51 -5.77 6.33 -13.62
N VAL A 52 -7.08 6.55 -13.75
CA VAL A 52 -7.76 6.76 -15.05
C VAL A 52 -7.38 8.09 -15.69
N THR A 53 -7.21 9.16 -14.89
CA THR A 53 -6.97 10.51 -15.42
C THR A 53 -5.48 10.85 -15.60
N GLY A 54 -4.59 10.28 -14.77
CA GLY A 54 -3.19 10.67 -14.68
C GLY A 54 -2.20 9.77 -15.42
N HIS A 55 -2.54 8.51 -15.71
CA HIS A 55 -1.61 7.55 -16.32
C HIS A 55 -2.07 7.16 -17.72
N LYS A 56 -1.79 8.03 -18.70
CA LYS A 56 -2.27 7.86 -20.08
C LYS A 56 -1.72 6.60 -20.74
N HIS A 57 -0.49 6.17 -20.44
CA HIS A 57 0.07 4.93 -20.96
C HIS A 57 1.05 4.31 -19.96
N ALA A 58 0.88 3.01 -19.69
CA ALA A 58 1.93 2.23 -19.05
C ALA A 58 3.17 2.18 -19.98
N PRO A 59 4.40 2.12 -19.43
CA PRO A 59 5.60 1.96 -20.25
C PRO A 59 5.48 0.75 -21.18
N ALA A 60 6.08 0.80 -22.36
CA ALA A 60 6.04 -0.31 -23.31
C ALA A 60 6.61 -1.62 -22.71
N SER A 61 7.51 -1.53 -21.74
CA SER A 61 8.06 -2.68 -21.00
C SER A 61 7.08 -3.32 -20.02
N HIS A 62 5.96 -2.67 -19.71
CA HIS A 62 4.94 -3.16 -18.81
C HIS A 62 3.92 -4.04 -19.55
N ASN A 63 4.42 -5.06 -20.25
CA ASN A 63 3.61 -6.07 -20.91
C ASN A 63 4.18 -7.48 -20.66
N PRO A 64 3.35 -8.54 -20.75
CA PRO A 64 3.79 -9.91 -20.45
C PRO A 64 4.93 -10.41 -21.34
N ALA A 65 4.91 -10.09 -22.64
CA ALA A 65 5.93 -10.54 -23.59
C ALA A 65 7.31 -9.94 -23.29
N TRP A 66 7.35 -8.65 -22.93
CA TRP A 66 8.58 -7.98 -22.52
C TRP A 66 9.10 -8.53 -21.19
N ALA A 67 8.21 -8.80 -20.24
CA ALA A 67 8.58 -9.40 -18.95
C ALA A 67 9.19 -10.79 -19.11
N GLU A 68 8.65 -11.61 -20.02
CA GLU A 68 9.18 -12.94 -20.33
C GLU A 68 10.53 -12.86 -21.04
N ALA A 69 10.66 -12.03 -22.08
CA ALA A 69 11.93 -11.80 -22.77
C ALA A 69 13.03 -11.31 -21.80
N THR A 70 12.68 -10.41 -20.89
CA THR A 70 13.60 -9.90 -19.87
C THR A 70 14.00 -10.98 -18.87
N ARG A 71 13.08 -11.84 -18.42
CA ARG A 71 13.42 -12.96 -17.54
C ARG A 71 14.38 -13.94 -18.22
N SER A 72 14.15 -14.26 -19.48
CA SER A 72 15.03 -15.14 -20.27
C SER A 72 16.42 -14.53 -20.44
N TYR A 73 16.52 -13.24 -20.75
CA TYR A 73 17.79 -12.51 -20.81
C TYR A 73 18.52 -12.55 -19.46
N LEU A 74 17.85 -12.21 -18.34
CA LEU A 74 18.45 -12.18 -17.01
C LEU A 74 18.92 -13.57 -16.55
N ARG A 75 18.20 -14.63 -16.92
CA ARG A 75 18.63 -16.03 -16.70
C ARG A 75 19.90 -16.35 -17.47
N ALA A 76 19.97 -15.97 -18.75
CA ALA A 76 21.15 -16.18 -19.57
C ALA A 76 22.39 -15.44 -19.03
N GLN A 77 22.18 -14.30 -18.36
CA GLN A 77 23.25 -13.53 -17.70
C GLN A 77 23.54 -13.98 -16.26
N ASN A 78 22.94 -15.08 -15.79
CA ASN A 78 23.08 -15.61 -14.43
C ASN A 78 22.77 -14.57 -13.33
N CYS A 79 21.83 -13.65 -13.59
CA CYS A 79 21.45 -12.62 -12.62
C CYS A 79 20.67 -13.24 -11.46
N ASN A 80 21.03 -12.87 -10.22
CA ASN A 80 20.46 -13.38 -8.97
C ASN A 80 20.39 -14.93 -8.91
N PRO A 81 21.55 -15.62 -8.91
CA PRO A 81 21.65 -17.08 -9.12
C PRO A 81 21.38 -17.93 -7.88
N ILE A 82 21.21 -17.32 -6.70
CA ILE A 82 20.98 -18.06 -5.45
C ILE A 82 19.47 -18.11 -5.14
N THR A 83 18.78 -16.96 -5.19
CA THR A 83 17.36 -16.84 -4.78
C THR A 83 16.45 -16.19 -5.82
N GLY A 84 17.00 -15.76 -6.95
CA GLY A 84 16.29 -14.93 -7.93
C GLY A 84 16.04 -15.62 -9.27
N VAL A 85 16.04 -14.82 -10.33
CA VAL A 85 15.49 -15.19 -11.64
C VAL A 85 16.22 -16.40 -12.25
N SER A 86 17.53 -16.53 -11.99
CA SER A 86 18.38 -17.63 -12.49
C SER A 86 18.33 -18.90 -11.66
N SER A 87 17.84 -18.85 -10.41
CA SER A 87 17.75 -20.06 -9.54
C SER A 87 16.39 -20.74 -9.58
N LYS A 88 15.35 -20.05 -10.05
CA LYS A 88 14.01 -20.59 -10.22
C LYS A 88 13.98 -21.45 -11.50
N LYS A 89 13.83 -22.77 -11.35
CA LYS A 89 13.62 -23.72 -12.46
C LYS A 89 12.29 -23.43 -13.17
#